data_AF-Q9VDX9-F1
#
_entry.id   AF-Q9VDX9-F1
#
_cell.length_a   1.000
_cell.length_b   1.000
_cell.length_c   1.000
_cell.angle_alpha   90.00
_cell.angle_beta   90.00
_cell.angle_gamma   90.00
#
_symmetry.space_group_name_H-M   'P 1'
#
loop_
_entity.id
_entity.type
_entity.pdbx_description
1 polymer ?
#
loop_
_entity_poly.entity_id
_entity_poly.type
_entity_poly.pdbx_seq_one_letter_code
_entity_poly.pdbx_strand_id
1 'polypeptide(L)'
;MTATQKLRTSTMEWCDRNSRPKSSIPNPAVRPEPTRWQKPGPMSRNEWANFHKTYQVDTMAYNQRLQGGKQKRDSKPIVEKPSLPEVSPLTENQYRLSMPRWQRQKYIPPPPEQFPYRPQIIGQSAPPRPEHGRPVQRPVVPCCFQHVDLENEFWSNLRFPVSRKALTARPSKKIYELARPRQYPQKSHCPVPSSNEGEVPRLRKMTPREWRHHLQRLEFLAKPNPRVLADLLCCCH
;
A
#
# COMPACT_ATOMS: atom_id res chain seq x y z
N MET A 1 -18.92 27.75 -42.52
CA MET A 1 -18.00 26.95 -41.68
C MET A 1 -17.33 25.91 -42.55
N THR A 2 -16.04 26.09 -42.89
CA THR A 2 -15.28 25.08 -43.65
C THR A 2 -15.00 23.83 -42.79
N ALA A 3 -14.70 22.68 -43.40
CA ALA A 3 -14.37 21.45 -42.66
C ALA A 3 -13.21 21.65 -41.66
N THR A 4 -12.25 22.50 -42.00
CA THR A 4 -11.14 22.92 -41.13
C THR A 4 -11.60 23.74 -39.92
N GLN A 5 -12.61 24.61 -40.07
CA GLN A 5 -13.21 25.33 -38.95
C GLN A 5 -13.94 24.37 -38.00
N LYS A 6 -14.70 23.40 -38.53
CA LYS A 6 -15.39 22.37 -37.70
C LYS A 6 -14.41 21.49 -36.91
N LEU A 7 -13.27 21.13 -37.51
CA LEU A 7 -12.22 20.37 -36.83
C LEU A 7 -11.54 21.18 -35.72
N ARG A 8 -11.27 22.48 -35.96
CA ARG A 8 -10.73 23.38 -34.93
C ARG A 8 -11.71 23.60 -33.78
N THR A 9 -12.99 23.82 -34.06
CA THR A 9 -14.01 23.92 -32.99
C THR A 9 -14.13 22.61 -32.21
N SER A 10 -14.09 21.45 -32.90
CA SER A 10 -14.08 20.14 -32.24
C SER A 10 -12.85 19.91 -31.36
N THR A 11 -11.68 20.39 -31.77
CA THR A 11 -10.45 20.24 -30.98
C THR A 11 -10.44 21.20 -29.79
N MET A 12 -10.92 22.42 -29.97
CA MET A 12 -11.02 23.42 -28.89
C MET A 12 -12.05 23.00 -27.84
N GLU A 13 -13.23 22.51 -28.25
CA GLU A 13 -14.23 21.91 -27.35
C GLU A 13 -13.68 20.69 -26.62
N TRP A 14 -12.87 19.86 -27.30
CA TRP A 14 -12.22 18.71 -26.68
C TRP A 14 -11.19 19.15 -25.61
N CYS A 15 -10.40 20.18 -25.90
CA CYS A 15 -9.48 20.78 -24.94
C CYS A 15 -10.23 21.36 -23.74
N ASP A 16 -11.33 22.09 -23.95
CA ASP A 16 -12.14 22.69 -22.87
C ASP A 16 -12.84 21.64 -22.00
N ARG A 17 -13.28 20.51 -22.56
CA ARG A 17 -13.82 19.39 -21.76
C ARG A 17 -12.77 18.69 -20.91
N ASN A 18 -11.54 18.57 -21.40
CA ASN A 18 -10.47 17.84 -20.71
C ASN A 18 -9.60 18.71 -19.80
N SER A 19 -9.57 20.03 -20.00
CA SER A 19 -8.81 20.97 -19.17
C SER A 19 -9.46 21.25 -17.82
N ARG A 20 -10.79 21.04 -17.70
CA ARG A 20 -11.51 21.22 -16.43
C ARG A 20 -11.21 20.03 -15.51
N PRO A 21 -10.74 20.26 -14.27
CA PRO A 21 -10.60 19.18 -13.30
C PRO A 21 -11.96 18.51 -13.10
N LYS A 22 -11.98 17.18 -12.96
CA LYS A 22 -13.20 16.44 -12.61
C LYS A 22 -13.77 17.07 -11.33
N SER A 23 -15.02 17.51 -11.37
CA SER A 23 -15.65 18.14 -10.22
C SER A 23 -15.53 17.22 -9.02
N SER A 24 -14.97 17.74 -7.92
CA SER A 24 -14.91 17.09 -6.61
C SER A 24 -16.31 17.03 -5.96
N ILE A 25 -17.35 16.72 -6.73
CA ILE A 25 -18.64 16.34 -6.17
C ILE A 25 -18.47 14.86 -5.87
N PRO A 26 -18.34 14.45 -4.60
CA PRO A 26 -18.44 13.04 -4.28
C PRO A 26 -19.80 12.58 -4.80
N ASN A 27 -19.81 11.61 -5.72
CA ASN A 27 -21.06 10.98 -6.14
C ASN A 27 -21.82 10.61 -4.85
N PRO A 28 -23.10 11.04 -4.70
CA PRO A 28 -23.89 10.67 -3.55
C PRO A 28 -23.81 9.15 -3.43
N ALA A 29 -23.58 8.69 -2.21
CA ALA A 29 -23.01 7.40 -1.84
C ALA A 29 -23.78 6.17 -2.35
N VAL A 30 -23.78 5.95 -3.67
CA VAL A 30 -24.07 4.65 -4.27
C VAL A 30 -22.82 3.82 -3.97
N ARG A 31 -22.77 3.29 -2.74
CA ARG A 31 -21.79 2.27 -2.39
C ARG A 31 -22.02 1.14 -3.39
N PRO A 32 -21.00 0.73 -4.18
CA PRO A 32 -21.18 -0.40 -5.06
C PRO A 32 -21.67 -1.58 -4.23
N GLU A 33 -22.70 -2.27 -4.73
CA GLU A 33 -23.22 -3.49 -4.10
C GLU A 33 -22.02 -4.38 -3.77
N PRO A 34 -21.86 -4.82 -2.50
CA PRO A 34 -20.68 -5.55 -2.09
C PRO A 34 -20.50 -6.77 -2.99
N THR A 35 -19.34 -6.82 -3.65
CA THR A 35 -18.94 -7.98 -4.45
C THR A 35 -19.02 -9.23 -3.59
N ARG A 36 -19.25 -10.40 -4.19
CA ARG A 36 -19.52 -11.62 -3.41
C ARG A 36 -18.46 -11.92 -2.34
N TRP A 37 -17.20 -11.57 -2.61
CA TRP A 37 -16.04 -11.70 -1.72
C TRP A 37 -16.03 -10.75 -0.51
N GLN A 38 -16.85 -9.68 -0.55
CA GLN A 38 -17.04 -8.75 0.56
C GLN A 38 -18.19 -9.17 1.50
N LYS A 39 -19.03 -10.15 1.12
CA LYS A 39 -20.09 -10.68 1.98
C LYS A 39 -19.52 -11.78 2.89
N PRO A 40 -19.72 -11.69 4.22
CA PRO A 40 -19.26 -12.73 5.13
C PRO A 40 -20.02 -14.05 4.91
N GLY A 41 -19.32 -15.18 5.09
CA GLY A 41 -19.88 -16.52 5.01
C GLY A 41 -19.70 -17.23 3.66
N PRO A 42 -19.85 -18.57 3.63
CA PRO A 42 -19.66 -19.37 2.42
C PRO A 42 -20.66 -19.01 1.32
N MET A 43 -20.30 -19.26 0.06
CA MET A 43 -21.22 -19.17 -1.07
C MET A 43 -22.31 -20.24 -1.00
N SER A 44 -23.57 -19.83 -1.11
CA SER A 44 -24.69 -20.75 -1.27
C SER A 44 -24.57 -21.49 -2.60
N ARG A 45 -25.20 -22.66 -2.72
CA ARG A 45 -25.17 -23.49 -3.93
C ARG A 45 -25.58 -22.73 -5.20
N ASN A 46 -26.58 -21.84 -5.09
CA ASN A 46 -27.06 -21.02 -6.20
C ASN A 46 -26.04 -19.95 -6.61
N GLU A 47 -25.32 -19.37 -5.64
CA GLU A 47 -24.26 -18.40 -5.92
C GLU A 47 -23.07 -19.08 -6.59
N TRP A 48 -22.70 -20.29 -6.17
CA TRP A 48 -21.70 -21.11 -6.87
C TRP A 48 -22.11 -21.41 -8.31
N ALA A 49 -23.36 -21.80 -8.54
CA ALA A 49 -23.86 -22.06 -9.89
C ALA A 49 -23.79 -20.80 -10.78
N ASN A 50 -24.15 -19.64 -10.25
CA ASN A 50 -24.06 -18.38 -10.98
C ASN A 50 -22.61 -17.96 -11.24
N PHE A 51 -21.72 -18.12 -10.26
CA PHE A 51 -20.29 -17.83 -10.41
C PHE A 51 -19.66 -18.69 -11.50
N HIS A 52 -19.94 -19.99 -11.53
CA HIS A 52 -19.42 -20.86 -12.59
C HIS A 52 -19.96 -20.49 -13.97
N LYS A 53 -21.23 -20.08 -14.07
CA LYS A 53 -21.81 -19.56 -15.33
C LYS A 53 -21.08 -18.31 -15.81
N THR A 54 -20.89 -17.31 -14.93
CA THR A 54 -20.18 -16.07 -15.30
C THR A 54 -18.72 -16.32 -15.63
N TYR A 55 -18.04 -17.17 -14.85
CA TYR A 55 -16.64 -17.54 -15.09
C TYR A 55 -16.46 -18.23 -16.44
N GLN A 56 -17.37 -19.14 -16.83
CA GLN A 56 -17.34 -19.79 -18.13
C GLN A 56 -17.54 -18.79 -19.29
N VAL A 57 -18.48 -17.85 -19.15
CA VAL A 57 -18.71 -16.80 -20.16
C VAL A 57 -17.48 -15.89 -20.29
N ASP A 58 -16.90 -15.46 -19.17
CA ASP A 58 -15.74 -14.57 -19.16
C ASP A 58 -14.48 -15.26 -19.69
N THR A 59 -14.26 -16.54 -19.35
CA THR A 59 -13.15 -17.33 -19.91
C THR A 59 -13.34 -17.58 -21.40
N MET A 60 -14.56 -17.84 -21.88
CA MET A 60 -14.83 -17.93 -23.32
C MET A 60 -14.57 -16.60 -24.03
N ALA A 61 -15.03 -15.47 -23.48
CA ALA A 61 -14.79 -14.14 -24.04
C ALA A 61 -13.28 -13.78 -24.02
N TYR A 62 -12.58 -14.12 -22.95
CA TYR A 62 -11.13 -13.93 -22.84
C TYR A 62 -10.38 -14.78 -23.87
N ASN A 63 -10.75 -16.05 -24.03
CA ASN A 63 -10.16 -16.93 -25.04
C ASN A 63 -10.45 -16.44 -26.47
N GLN A 64 -11.65 -15.91 -26.75
CA GLN A 64 -11.96 -15.28 -28.04
C GLN A 64 -11.11 -14.04 -28.29
N ARG A 65 -10.86 -13.21 -27.28
CA ARG A 65 -9.97 -12.03 -27.39
C ARG A 65 -8.51 -12.44 -27.61
N LEU A 66 -8.05 -13.50 -26.96
CA LEU A 66 -6.70 -14.05 -27.17
C LEU A 66 -6.54 -14.68 -28.56
N GLN A 67 -7.61 -15.25 -29.13
CA GLN A 67 -7.63 -15.77 -30.50
C GLN A 67 -7.73 -14.68 -31.58
N GLY A 68 -7.52 -13.41 -31.22
CA GLY A 68 -7.42 -12.30 -32.17
C GLY A 68 -6.56 -12.68 -33.39
N GLY A 69 -7.23 -12.97 -34.51
CA GLY A 69 -6.58 -13.10 -35.82
C GLY A 69 -6.98 -14.28 -36.72
N LYS A 70 -7.77 -15.28 -36.29
CA LYS A 70 -8.20 -16.36 -37.20
C LYS A 70 -9.71 -16.52 -37.26
N GLN A 71 -10.37 -15.67 -38.06
CA GLN A 71 -11.73 -15.98 -38.53
C GLN A 71 -11.68 -17.26 -39.37
N LYS A 72 -12.37 -18.31 -38.92
CA LYS A 72 -12.74 -19.45 -39.77
C LYS A 72 -13.65 -18.92 -40.88
N ARG A 73 -13.29 -19.19 -42.14
CA ARG A 73 -14.09 -18.89 -43.31
C ARG A 73 -15.28 -19.84 -43.35
N ASP A 74 -16.38 -19.46 -42.70
CA ASP A 74 -17.68 -20.08 -42.96
C ASP A 74 -18.27 -19.40 -44.19
N SER A 75 -18.02 -20.02 -45.34
CA SER A 75 -18.54 -19.65 -46.64
C SER A 75 -20.05 -19.85 -46.69
N LYS A 76 -20.81 -18.78 -46.47
CA LYS A 76 -22.18 -18.67 -47.00
C LYS A 76 -22.16 -17.55 -48.06
N PRO A 77 -22.51 -17.83 -49.34
CA PRO A 77 -22.83 -16.78 -50.28
C PRO A 77 -24.22 -16.20 -49.93
N ILE A 78 -24.69 -15.17 -50.65
CA ILE A 78 -25.91 -14.36 -50.42
C ILE A 78 -25.52 -13.14 -49.53
N VAL A 79 -25.54 -11.87 -49.96
CA VAL A 79 -26.58 -11.09 -50.66
C VAL A 79 -25.93 -9.84 -51.30
N GLU A 80 -26.36 -9.53 -52.52
CA GLU A 80 -26.50 -8.24 -53.24
C GLU A 80 -25.44 -7.12 -53.09
N LYS A 81 -24.84 -6.77 -54.23
CA LYS A 81 -23.98 -5.59 -54.44
C LYS A 81 -24.82 -4.29 -54.33
N PRO A 82 -24.46 -3.34 -53.46
CA PRO A 82 -24.97 -1.97 -53.53
C PRO A 82 -24.40 -1.26 -54.78
N SER A 83 -25.28 -0.57 -55.51
CA SER A 83 -24.95 0.27 -56.66
C SER A 83 -24.04 1.45 -56.26
N LEU A 84 -22.99 1.69 -57.05
CA LEU A 84 -22.08 2.85 -56.97
C LEU A 84 -22.86 4.18 -56.91
N PRO A 85 -22.59 5.09 -55.92
CA PRO A 85 -21.34 5.85 -55.89
C PRO A 85 -20.80 6.17 -54.47
N GLU A 86 -20.57 5.16 -53.61
CA GLU A 86 -19.88 5.31 -52.30
C GLU A 86 -18.54 4.57 -52.23
N VAL A 87 -17.93 4.26 -53.38
CA VAL A 87 -16.73 3.41 -53.45
C VAL A 87 -15.43 4.19 -53.13
N SER A 88 -15.42 5.53 -53.22
CA SER A 88 -14.20 6.32 -52.93
C SER A 88 -13.73 6.28 -51.47
N PRO A 89 -14.56 6.50 -50.42
CA PRO A 89 -14.08 6.49 -49.03
C PRO A 89 -13.71 5.10 -48.52
N LEU A 90 -14.32 4.05 -49.08
CA LEU A 90 -14.00 2.66 -48.74
C LEU A 90 -12.63 2.26 -49.30
N THR A 91 -12.33 2.65 -50.54
CA THR A 91 -11.03 2.37 -51.18
C THR A 91 -9.89 3.11 -50.48
N GLU A 92 -10.13 4.37 -50.07
CA GLU A 92 -9.15 5.19 -49.35
C GLU A 92 -8.87 4.66 -47.94
N ASN A 93 -9.92 4.20 -47.22
CA ASN A 93 -9.73 3.52 -45.94
C ASN A 93 -9.01 2.18 -46.07
N GLN A 94 -9.30 1.41 -47.12
CA GLN A 94 -8.63 0.15 -47.38
C GLN A 94 -7.14 0.37 -47.64
N TYR A 95 -6.78 1.40 -48.42
CA TYR A 95 -5.38 1.78 -48.63
C TYR A 95 -4.71 2.19 -47.31
N ARG A 96 -5.36 3.05 -46.51
CA ARG A 96 -4.87 3.50 -45.20
C ARG A 96 -4.64 2.35 -44.22
N LEU A 97 -5.54 1.36 -44.19
CA LEU A 97 -5.45 0.19 -43.32
C LEU A 97 -4.44 -0.85 -43.83
N SER A 98 -4.20 -0.89 -45.14
CA SER A 98 -3.22 -1.80 -45.76
C SER A 98 -1.77 -1.31 -45.63
N MET A 99 -1.56 -0.01 -45.39
CA MET A 99 -0.22 0.52 -45.11
C MET A 99 0.29 -0.06 -43.79
N PRO A 100 1.47 -0.71 -43.77
CA PRO A 100 2.06 -1.22 -42.54
C PRO A 100 2.21 -0.07 -41.55
N ARG A 101 1.69 -0.24 -40.33
CA ARG A 101 1.98 0.69 -39.23
C ARG A 101 3.50 0.73 -39.08
N TRP A 102 4.07 1.93 -39.16
CA TRP A 102 5.49 2.18 -38.87
C TRP A 102 5.89 1.35 -37.64
N GLN A 103 6.89 0.48 -37.80
CA GLN A 103 7.40 -0.31 -36.69
C GLN A 103 7.83 0.66 -35.61
N ARG A 104 7.06 0.72 -34.51
CA ARG A 104 7.45 1.50 -33.35
C ARG A 104 8.81 0.97 -32.93
N GLN A 105 9.81 1.84 -32.87
CA GLN A 105 11.07 1.48 -32.23
C GLN A 105 10.74 0.97 -30.83
N LYS A 106 11.38 -0.13 -30.42
CA LYS A 106 11.24 -0.62 -29.04
C LYS A 106 11.57 0.54 -28.11
N TYR A 107 10.73 0.74 -27.10
CA TYR A 107 10.97 1.76 -26.09
C TYR A 107 12.36 1.56 -25.49
N ILE A 108 13.22 2.57 -25.64
CA ILE A 108 14.53 2.60 -24.99
C ILE A 108 14.28 3.28 -23.64
N PRO A 109 14.36 2.55 -22.51
CA PRO A 109 14.21 3.18 -21.22
C PRO A 109 15.28 4.26 -21.05
N PRO A 110 14.94 5.42 -20.46
CA PRO A 110 15.94 6.42 -20.15
C PRO A 110 16.98 5.82 -19.20
N PRO A 111 18.22 6.35 -19.21
CA PRO A 111 19.23 5.96 -18.25
C PRO A 111 18.70 6.14 -16.82
N PRO A 112 19.08 5.27 -15.87
CA PRO A 112 18.58 5.33 -14.50
C PRO A 112 18.86 6.70 -13.90
N GLU A 113 17.84 7.32 -13.31
CA GLU A 113 17.98 8.60 -12.65
C GLU A 113 19.02 8.48 -11.53
N GLN A 114 19.94 9.44 -11.45
CA GLN A 114 20.92 9.47 -10.35
C GLN A 114 20.23 9.58 -8.98
N PHE A 115 18.99 10.11 -8.92
CA PHE A 115 18.27 10.41 -7.68
C PHE A 115 16.76 10.11 -7.75
N PRO A 116 16.36 8.82 -7.82
CA PRO A 116 14.97 8.41 -8.13
C PRO A 116 13.92 8.77 -7.07
N TYR A 117 14.35 9.17 -5.87
CA TYR A 117 13.45 9.50 -4.75
C TYR A 117 13.41 11.01 -4.44
N ARG A 118 13.97 11.86 -5.30
CA ARG A 118 13.89 13.31 -5.08
C ARG A 118 12.59 13.88 -5.66
N PRO A 119 11.90 14.76 -4.93
CA PRO A 119 10.73 15.44 -5.48
C PRO A 119 11.17 16.31 -6.67
N GLN A 120 10.60 16.05 -7.85
CA GLN A 120 10.76 16.90 -9.02
C GLN A 120 9.79 18.07 -8.90
N ILE A 121 10.31 19.26 -8.58
CA ILE A 121 9.50 20.48 -8.50
C ILE A 121 9.25 20.96 -9.93
N ILE A 122 8.00 20.91 -10.38
CA ILE A 122 7.58 21.39 -11.70
C ILE A 122 7.97 22.87 -11.84
N GLY A 123 8.80 23.20 -12.84
CA GLY A 123 9.26 24.56 -13.13
C GLY A 123 10.75 24.84 -12.85
N GLN A 124 11.50 23.91 -12.26
CA GLN A 124 12.96 24.02 -12.18
C GLN A 124 13.64 23.31 -13.37
N SER A 125 14.39 24.06 -14.18
CA SER A 125 15.11 23.53 -15.35
C SER A 125 16.33 22.69 -15.01
N ALA A 126 16.80 22.73 -13.76
CA ALA A 126 17.94 21.95 -13.30
C ALA A 126 17.49 20.83 -12.35
N PRO A 127 17.99 19.60 -12.51
CA PRO A 127 17.74 18.54 -11.54
C PRO A 127 18.22 19.02 -10.15
N PRO A 128 17.46 18.73 -9.08
CA PRO A 128 17.78 19.21 -7.74
C PRO A 128 19.19 18.76 -7.35
N ARG A 129 20.07 19.72 -7.05
CA ARG A 129 21.46 19.45 -6.66
C ARG A 129 21.51 18.59 -5.40
N PRO A 130 22.57 17.79 -5.21
CA PRO A 130 22.80 17.10 -3.94
C PRO A 130 22.71 18.06 -2.76
N GLU A 131 21.78 17.76 -1.83
CA GLU A 131 21.71 18.42 -0.52
C GLU A 131 23.09 18.41 0.12
N HIS A 132 23.64 19.60 0.41
CA HIS A 132 24.96 19.72 1.00
C HIS A 132 24.95 19.08 2.40
N GLY A 133 25.56 17.89 2.52
CA GLY A 133 25.67 17.13 3.76
C GLY A 133 24.89 15.82 3.79
N ARG A 134 24.10 15.49 2.76
CA ARG A 134 23.45 14.18 2.65
C ARG A 134 24.38 13.21 1.90
N PRO A 135 24.70 12.02 2.45
CA PRO A 135 25.52 11.05 1.74
C PRO A 135 24.86 10.69 0.40
N VAL A 136 25.59 10.95 -0.68
CA VAL A 136 25.15 10.73 -2.06
C VAL A 136 25.11 9.24 -2.38
N GLN A 137 26.07 8.50 -1.81
CA GLN A 137 26.15 7.05 -1.97
C GLN A 137 25.33 6.37 -0.87
N ARG A 138 24.49 5.43 -1.28
CA ARG A 138 23.76 4.57 -0.36
C ARG A 138 24.76 3.66 0.35
N PRO A 139 24.59 3.40 1.66
CA PRO A 139 25.37 2.38 2.32
C PRO A 139 25.11 1.03 1.64
N VAL A 140 26.16 0.23 1.49
CA VAL A 140 26.04 -1.14 0.97
C VAL A 140 25.48 -1.98 2.10
N VAL A 141 24.22 -2.37 1.98
CA VAL A 141 23.52 -3.21 2.96
C VAL A 141 23.46 -4.64 2.41
N PRO A 142 23.84 -5.66 3.20
CA PRO A 142 23.64 -7.06 2.84
C PRO A 142 22.18 -7.34 2.50
N CYS A 143 21.91 -8.24 1.55
CA CYS A 143 20.53 -8.60 1.22
C CYS A 143 19.79 -9.31 2.36
N CYS A 144 20.53 -10.00 3.23
CA CYS A 144 20.03 -10.64 4.44
C CYS A 144 21.12 -10.69 5.53
N PHE A 145 20.69 -10.72 6.78
CA PHE A 145 21.52 -11.00 7.95
C PHE A 145 21.23 -12.42 8.44
N GLN A 146 22.26 -13.14 8.90
CA GLN A 146 22.09 -14.52 9.40
C GLN A 146 21.34 -14.54 10.75
N HIS A 147 21.57 -13.53 11.60
CA HIS A 147 20.97 -13.38 12.92
C HIS A 147 20.60 -11.91 13.19
N VAL A 148 19.64 -11.69 14.09
CA VAL A 148 19.19 -10.35 14.50
C VAL A 148 20.32 -9.56 15.16
N ASP A 149 21.23 -10.24 15.87
CA ASP A 149 22.38 -9.59 16.50
C ASP A 149 23.33 -8.96 15.48
N LEU A 150 23.56 -9.63 14.34
CA LEU A 150 24.37 -9.09 13.25
C LEU A 150 23.69 -7.91 12.55
N GLU A 151 22.37 -7.96 12.45
CA GLU A 151 21.60 -6.82 11.93
C GLU A 151 21.71 -5.61 12.88
N ASN A 152 21.54 -5.82 14.18
CA ASN A 152 21.70 -4.79 15.20
C ASN A 152 23.12 -4.22 15.22
N GLU A 153 24.13 -5.07 15.11
CA GLU A 153 25.53 -4.67 15.03
C GLU A 153 25.81 -3.87 13.75
N PHE A 154 25.29 -4.31 12.60
CA PHE A 154 25.42 -3.59 11.33
C PHE A 154 24.82 -2.18 11.43
N TRP A 155 23.57 -2.06 11.89
CA TRP A 155 22.89 -0.77 11.98
C TRP A 155 23.46 0.13 13.07
N SER A 156 24.02 -0.42 14.15
CA SER A 156 24.69 0.37 15.19
C SER A 156 26.07 0.88 14.76
N ASN A 157 26.79 0.11 13.95
CA ASN A 157 28.09 0.49 13.40
C ASN A 157 28.00 1.36 12.14
N LEU A 158 26.85 1.38 11.46
CA LEU A 158 26.65 2.18 10.26
C LEU A 158 26.72 3.68 10.58
N ARG A 159 27.85 4.30 10.25
CA ARG A 159 28.08 5.75 10.42
C ARG A 159 28.17 6.44 9.08
N PHE A 160 27.54 7.60 8.99
CA PHE A 160 27.71 8.50 7.84
C PHE A 160 28.77 9.55 8.18
N PRO A 161 29.65 9.93 7.24
CA PRO A 161 30.59 11.01 7.45
C PRO A 161 29.81 12.31 7.71
N VAL A 162 29.92 12.84 8.93
CA VAL A 162 29.30 14.11 9.30
C VAL A 162 30.16 15.24 8.75
N SER A 163 29.57 16.14 7.97
CA SER A 163 30.32 17.28 7.44
C SER A 163 30.85 18.17 8.57
N ARG A 164 32.03 18.79 8.40
CA ARG A 164 32.59 19.74 9.38
C ARG A 164 31.63 20.87 9.74
N LYS A 165 30.82 21.33 8.77
CA LYS A 165 29.79 22.35 8.98
C LYS A 165 28.64 21.87 9.87
N ALA A 166 28.26 20.60 9.77
CA ALA A 166 27.21 20.03 10.61
C ALA A 166 27.67 19.90 12.07
N LEU A 167 28.95 19.60 12.31
CA LEU A 167 29.51 19.55 13.67
C LEU A 167 29.50 20.91 14.39
N THR A 168 29.62 22.01 13.64
CA THR A 168 29.59 23.38 14.18
C THR A 168 28.24 24.07 14.06
N ALA A 169 27.25 23.42 13.45
CA ALA A 169 25.93 24.01 13.22
C ALA A 169 25.16 24.15 14.54
N ARG A 170 24.65 25.36 14.81
CA ARG A 170 23.70 25.60 15.91
C ARG A 170 22.27 25.37 15.40
N PRO A 171 21.43 24.63 16.15
CA PRO A 171 20.04 24.42 15.75
C PRO A 171 19.29 25.76 15.74
N SER A 172 18.36 25.93 14.79
CA SER A 172 17.49 27.10 14.77
C SER A 172 16.52 27.10 15.95
N LYS A 173 16.01 28.27 16.34
CA LYS A 173 15.03 28.40 17.44
C LYS A 173 13.82 27.47 17.24
N LYS A 174 13.34 27.34 15.99
CA LYS A 174 12.24 26.43 15.63
C LYS A 174 12.58 24.97 15.88
N ILE A 175 13.81 24.53 15.55
CA ILE A 175 14.26 23.16 15.81
C ILE A 175 14.32 22.92 17.32
N TYR A 176 14.81 23.88 18.09
CA TYR A 176 14.85 23.81 19.55
C TYR A 176 13.44 23.71 20.16
N GLU A 177 12.49 24.52 19.70
CA GLU A 177 11.08 24.46 20.14
C GLU A 177 10.42 23.12 19.82
N LEU A 178 10.68 22.56 18.63
CA LEU A 178 10.16 21.25 18.23
C LEU A 178 10.78 20.08 19.00
N ALA A 179 12.07 20.19 19.34
CA ALA A 179 12.81 19.17 20.08
C ALA A 179 12.51 19.20 21.58
N ARG A 180 11.93 20.29 22.11
CA ARG A 180 11.58 20.39 23.52
C ARG A 180 10.54 19.29 23.83
N PRO A 181 10.76 18.45 24.86
CA PRO A 181 9.78 17.45 25.28
C PRO A 181 8.45 18.14 25.49
N ARG A 182 7.40 17.64 24.84
CA ARG A 182 6.06 18.20 25.02
C ARG A 182 5.67 17.99 26.47
N GLN A 183 5.57 19.09 27.22
CA GLN A 183 5.00 19.08 28.56
C GLN A 183 3.49 18.92 28.43
N TYR A 184 3.04 17.70 28.12
CA TYR A 184 1.66 17.35 28.42
C TYR A 184 1.60 16.99 29.91
N PRO A 185 0.60 17.45 30.67
CA PRO A 185 0.29 16.79 31.91
C PRO A 185 0.08 15.31 31.57
N GLN A 186 0.80 14.40 32.24
CA GLN A 186 0.52 12.98 32.12
C GLN A 186 -0.94 12.80 32.55
N LYS A 187 -1.85 12.62 31.58
CA LYS A 187 -3.21 12.25 31.89
C LYS A 187 -3.10 10.88 32.55
N SER A 188 -3.22 10.83 33.87
CA SER A 188 -3.35 9.57 34.58
C SER A 188 -4.61 8.91 34.04
N HIS A 189 -4.48 7.70 33.49
CA HIS A 189 -5.62 6.94 32.96
C HIS A 189 -6.72 6.75 34.03
N CYS A 190 -6.34 6.83 35.30
CA CYS A 190 -7.23 6.78 36.45
C CYS A 190 -7.15 8.12 37.22
N PRO A 191 -8.26 8.58 37.84
CA PRO A 191 -8.19 9.65 38.82
C PRO A 191 -7.27 9.19 39.95
N VAL A 192 -6.17 9.92 40.18
CA VAL A 192 -5.30 9.68 41.35
C VAL A 192 -6.16 9.98 42.58
N PRO A 193 -6.38 9.03 43.50
CA PRO A 193 -7.14 9.29 44.69
C PRO A 193 -6.49 10.45 45.43
N SER A 194 -7.31 11.44 45.81
CA SER A 194 -6.95 12.52 46.72
C SER A 194 -6.15 11.92 47.89
N SER A 195 -5.02 12.54 48.23
CA SER A 195 -3.99 12.08 49.17
C SER A 195 -4.48 11.70 50.59
N ASN A 196 -5.78 11.72 50.85
CA ASN A 196 -6.39 11.50 52.16
C ASN A 196 -7.14 10.16 52.29
N GLU A 197 -7.15 9.29 51.28
CA GLU A 197 -7.76 7.94 51.37
C GLU A 197 -6.75 6.78 51.49
N GLY A 198 -5.50 7.10 51.80
CA GLY A 198 -4.41 6.14 51.93
C GLY A 198 -3.73 6.20 53.29
N GLU A 199 -4.47 6.06 54.39
CA GLU A 199 -3.84 5.65 55.65
C GLU A 199 -3.35 4.21 55.45
N VAL A 200 -2.14 4.07 54.89
CA VAL A 200 -1.48 2.77 54.71
C VAL A 200 -1.56 2.08 56.06
N PRO A 201 -2.24 0.92 56.17
CA PRO A 201 -2.41 0.26 57.45
C PRO A 201 -1.03 0.12 58.08
N ARG A 202 -0.82 0.71 59.27
CA ARG A 202 0.46 0.66 59.95
C ARG A 202 0.90 -0.80 59.95
N LEU A 203 2.05 -1.09 59.34
CA LEU A 203 2.59 -2.44 59.24
C LEU A 203 2.73 -3.00 60.66
N ARG A 204 1.73 -3.78 61.09
CA ARG A 204 1.74 -4.44 62.39
C ARG A 204 2.60 -5.68 62.23
N LYS A 205 3.70 -5.77 63.00
CA LYS A 205 4.47 -7.00 63.08
C LYS A 205 3.55 -8.12 63.58
N MET A 206 3.59 -9.27 62.91
CA MET A 206 2.87 -10.45 63.36
C MET A 206 3.31 -10.83 64.78
N THR A 207 2.37 -11.22 65.62
CA THR A 207 2.66 -11.82 66.92
C THR A 207 3.39 -13.17 66.72
N PRO A 208 4.15 -13.68 67.72
CA PRO A 208 4.84 -14.97 67.59
C PRO A 208 3.92 -16.17 67.29
N ARG A 209 2.62 -16.07 67.62
CA ARG A 209 1.60 -17.07 67.29
C ARG A 209 1.14 -16.95 65.83
N GLU A 210 0.87 -15.72 65.37
CA GLU A 210 0.54 -15.45 63.96
C GLU A 210 1.71 -15.84 63.04
N TRP A 211 2.94 -15.58 63.45
CA TRP A 211 4.13 -15.99 62.70
C TRP A 211 4.22 -17.51 62.56
N ARG A 212 3.95 -18.27 63.62
CA ARG A 212 3.90 -19.75 63.56
C ARG A 212 2.81 -20.24 62.60
N HIS A 213 1.61 -19.66 62.64
CA HIS A 213 0.54 -20.01 61.70
C HIS A 213 0.88 -19.60 60.25
N HIS A 214 1.55 -18.47 60.06
CA HIS A 214 2.03 -18.04 58.76
C HIS A 214 3.04 -19.03 58.18
N LEU A 215 4.01 -19.49 58.97
CA LEU A 215 4.97 -20.52 58.56
C LEU A 215 4.28 -21.84 58.19
N GLN A 216 3.33 -22.31 59.00
CA GLN A 216 2.53 -23.51 58.68
C GLN A 216 1.78 -23.36 57.34
N ARG A 217 1.23 -22.17 57.08
CA ARG A 217 0.56 -21.87 55.81
C ARG A 217 1.55 -21.87 54.65
N LEU A 218 2.74 -21.29 54.81
CA LEU A 218 3.77 -21.31 53.78
C LEU A 218 4.24 -22.73 53.49
N GLU A 219 4.47 -23.55 54.52
CA GLU A 219 4.79 -24.98 54.34
C GLU A 219 3.71 -25.73 53.56
N PHE A 220 2.43 -25.45 53.84
CA PHE A 220 1.32 -26.04 53.08
C PHE A 220 1.30 -25.59 51.62
N LEU A 221 1.51 -24.30 51.36
CA LEU A 221 1.53 -23.74 50.00
C LEU A 221 2.77 -24.15 49.20
N ALA A 222 3.88 -24.43 49.87
CA ALA A 222 5.12 -24.91 49.26
C ALA A 222 5.01 -26.38 48.81
N LYS A 223 4.06 -27.16 49.35
CA LYS A 223 3.82 -28.51 48.86
C LYS A 223 3.30 -28.45 47.42
N PRO A 224 3.88 -29.22 46.49
CA PRO A 224 3.45 -29.22 45.10
C PRO A 224 1.98 -29.62 45.02
N ASN A 225 1.19 -28.84 44.27
CA ASN A 225 -0.22 -29.12 44.09
C ASN A 225 -0.36 -30.47 43.36
N PRO A 226 -1.07 -31.47 43.92
CA PRO A 226 -1.18 -32.80 43.33
C PRO A 226 -1.78 -32.77 41.92
N ARG A 227 -2.60 -31.75 41.59
CA ARG A 227 -3.08 -31.54 40.22
C ARG A 227 -1.94 -31.19 39.26
N VAL A 228 -1.04 -30.30 39.67
CA VAL A 228 0.12 -29.89 38.86
C VAL A 228 1.12 -31.04 38.71
N LEU A 229 1.30 -31.87 39.74
CA LEU A 229 2.13 -33.07 39.63
C LEU A 229 1.54 -34.11 38.67
N ALA A 230 0.20 -34.27 38.62
CA ALA A 230 -0.45 -35.17 37.67
C ALA A 230 -0.23 -34.72 36.21
N ASP A 231 -0.27 -33.41 35.96
CA ASP A 231 -0.02 -32.84 34.62
C ASP A 231 1.45 -33.04 34.17
N LEU A 232 2.41 -33.00 35.10
CA LEU A 232 3.83 -33.19 34.80
C LEU A 232 4.26 -34.65 34.64
N LEU A 233 3.54 -35.60 35.26
CA LEU A 233 3.86 -37.03 35.20
C LEU A 233 3.29 -37.73 33.96
N CYS A 234 2.40 -37.08 33.20
CA CYS A 234 1.88 -37.62 31.93
C CYS A 234 2.87 -37.32 30.78
N CYS A 235 4.05 -37.95 30.82
CA CYS A 235 5.01 -37.99 29.72
C CYS A 235 4.81 -39.24 28.86
N CYS A 236 3.58 -39.51 28.43
CA CYS A 236 3.32 -40.59 27.47
C CYS A 236 3.76 -40.15 26.07
N HIS A 237 5.03 -40.40 25.75
CA HIS A 237 5.51 -40.66 24.40
C HIS A 237 5.37 -42.16 24.07
#